data_AF-A0A2R6BI46-F1
#
_entry.id   AF-A0A2R6BI46-F1
#
_cell.length_a   1.000
_cell.length_b   1.000
_cell.length_c   1.000
_cell.angle_alpha   90.00
_cell.angle_beta   90.00
_cell.angle_gamma   90.00
#
_symmetry.space_group_name_H-M   'P 1'
#
loop_
_entity.id
_entity.type
_entity.pdbx_description
1 polymer ?
#
loop_
_entity_poly.entity_id
_entity_poly.type
_entity_poly.pdbx_seq_one_letter_code
_entity_poly.pdbx_strand_id
1 'polypeptide(L)'
;MVSFSTGFADKMRERLKKYEEADRTEVSAKVKVVVDKLDDLASTARGRNPHSWSADENGPSPLEYFISALGLCQCVHYAEHAAASGIRLESLRIEINGDFRVTRPRSLKKLEYTVLIQSPEKLDVIRELALKASADCYVTQTLKRACEVRGHLLLNGVDMGEIF
;
A
#
# COMPACT_ATOMS: atom_id res chain seq x y z
N MET A 1 -3.50 -9.72 16.28
CA MET A 1 -4.83 -9.09 16.09
C MET A 1 -4.63 -7.64 15.70
N VAL A 2 -5.23 -7.20 14.60
CA VAL A 2 -5.26 -5.78 14.20
C VAL A 2 -6.41 -5.11 14.94
N SER A 3 -6.16 -4.01 15.62
CA SER A 3 -7.16 -3.30 16.42
C SER A 3 -7.22 -1.82 16.06
N PHE A 4 -8.42 -1.26 16.14
CA PHE A 4 -8.71 0.14 15.85
C PHE A 4 -9.49 0.73 17.01
N SER A 5 -9.12 1.93 17.46
CA SER A 5 -9.90 2.63 18.48
C SER A 5 -11.22 3.15 17.89
N THR A 6 -12.25 3.33 18.72
CA THR A 6 -13.54 3.89 18.28
C THR A 6 -13.36 5.23 17.58
N GLY A 7 -12.55 6.13 18.17
CA GLY A 7 -12.27 7.43 17.58
C GLY A 7 -11.50 7.36 16.24
N PHE A 8 -10.64 6.35 16.06
CA PHE A 8 -10.03 6.11 14.75
C PHE A 8 -11.08 5.65 13.73
N ALA A 9 -11.91 4.67 14.08
CA ALA A 9 -12.96 4.15 13.19
C ALA A 9 -13.95 5.24 12.76
N ASP A 10 -14.38 6.11 13.67
CA ASP A 10 -15.23 7.27 13.37
C ASP A 10 -14.57 8.20 12.36
N LYS A 11 -13.29 8.55 12.59
CA LYS A 11 -12.51 9.38 11.68
C LYS A 11 -12.36 8.75 10.29
N MET A 12 -12.17 7.43 10.21
CA MET A 12 -12.07 6.74 8.91
C MET A 12 -13.41 6.77 8.16
N ARG A 13 -14.55 6.57 8.85
CA ARG A 13 -15.88 6.70 8.24
C ARG A 13 -16.10 8.09 7.65
N GLU A 14 -15.75 9.14 8.38
CA GLU A 14 -15.85 10.51 7.86
C GLU A 14 -14.94 10.75 6.66
N ARG A 15 -13.70 10.24 6.69
CA ARG A 15 -12.76 10.43 5.60
C ARG A 15 -13.19 9.68 4.34
N LEU A 16 -13.67 8.43 4.47
CA LEU A 16 -14.13 7.65 3.32
C LEU A 16 -15.33 8.31 2.64
N LYS A 17 -16.30 8.86 3.41
CA LYS A 17 -17.39 9.67 2.85
C LYS A 17 -16.88 10.86 2.02
N LYS A 18 -15.85 11.56 2.50
CA LYS A 18 -15.24 12.67 1.74
C LYS A 18 -14.58 12.21 0.45
N TYR A 19 -13.98 11.02 0.43
CA TYR A 19 -13.43 10.45 -0.80
C TYR A 19 -14.53 10.06 -1.78
N GLU A 20 -15.62 9.46 -1.32
CA GLU A 20 -16.79 9.16 -2.18
C GLU A 20 -17.41 10.43 -2.80
N GLU A 21 -17.41 11.55 -2.06
CA GLU A 21 -17.82 12.86 -2.58
C GLU A 21 -16.80 13.40 -3.59
N ALA A 22 -15.51 13.31 -3.27
CA ALA A 22 -14.42 13.74 -4.13
C ALA A 22 -14.40 12.95 -5.45
N ASP A 23 -14.72 11.67 -5.47
CA ASP A 23 -14.76 10.86 -6.69
C ASP A 23 -15.80 11.38 -7.72
N ARG A 24 -16.75 12.23 -7.29
CA ARG A 24 -17.71 12.89 -8.19
C ARG A 24 -17.13 14.13 -8.88
N THR A 25 -15.95 14.60 -8.47
CA THR A 25 -15.33 15.84 -8.95
C THR A 25 -13.83 15.68 -9.07
N GLU A 26 -13.21 16.09 -10.18
CA GLU A 26 -11.76 15.95 -10.31
C GLU A 26 -11.02 16.88 -9.32
N VAL A 27 -10.40 16.28 -8.30
CA VAL A 27 -9.59 16.96 -7.30
C VAL A 27 -8.15 16.44 -7.35
N SER A 28 -7.18 17.33 -7.11
CA SER A 28 -5.75 16.97 -7.10
C SER A 28 -5.10 17.28 -5.76
N ALA A 29 -4.19 16.40 -5.34
CA ALA A 29 -3.36 16.59 -4.16
C ALA A 29 -1.90 16.87 -4.56
N LYS A 30 -1.23 17.75 -3.82
CA LYS A 30 0.21 18.02 -3.99
C LYS A 30 0.98 17.44 -2.82
N VAL A 31 2.04 16.70 -3.14
CA VAL A 31 2.99 16.15 -2.16
C VAL A 31 4.36 16.76 -2.42
N LYS A 32 5.09 17.10 -1.36
CA LYS A 32 6.46 17.59 -1.41
C LYS A 32 7.35 16.74 -0.51
N VAL A 33 8.47 16.31 -1.04
CA VAL A 33 9.56 15.63 -0.33
C VAL A 33 10.84 16.37 -0.68
N VAL A 34 11.72 16.56 0.30
CA VAL A 34 13.08 17.07 0.13
C VAL A 34 14.04 15.90 0.22
N VAL A 35 14.96 15.79 -0.74
CA VAL A 35 15.95 14.70 -0.80
C VAL A 35 17.34 15.31 -0.84
N ASP A 36 18.23 14.82 0.01
CA ASP A 36 19.60 15.27 0.14
C ASP A 36 20.56 14.09 -0.11
N LYS A 37 21.57 14.31 -0.97
CA LYS A 37 22.69 13.37 -1.11
C LYS A 37 23.72 13.68 -0.02
N LEU A 38 24.12 12.65 0.72
CA LEU A 38 25.16 12.75 1.75
C LEU A 38 26.49 12.20 1.20
N ASP A 39 27.42 11.79 2.05
CA ASP A 39 28.64 11.11 1.62
C ASP A 39 28.36 9.66 1.15
N ASP A 40 29.30 9.04 0.45
CA ASP A 40 29.24 7.63 0.00
C ASP A 40 27.96 7.23 -0.76
N LEU A 41 27.28 6.15 -0.38
CA LEU A 41 26.00 5.72 -0.95
C LEU A 41 24.78 6.31 -0.22
N ALA A 42 25.01 7.03 0.87
CA ALA A 42 23.94 7.54 1.72
C ALA A 42 23.15 8.68 1.05
N SER A 43 21.83 8.60 1.13
CA SER A 43 20.87 9.65 0.77
C SER A 43 19.74 9.70 1.79
N THR A 44 19.18 10.88 2.04
CA THR A 44 18.05 11.03 2.97
C THR A 44 16.88 11.75 2.33
N ALA A 45 15.66 11.38 2.71
CA ALA A 45 14.43 12.01 2.28
C ALA A 45 13.63 12.49 3.50
N ARG A 46 12.99 13.66 3.39
CA ARG A 46 12.16 14.28 4.45
C ARG A 46 10.87 14.84 3.86
N GLY A 47 9.77 14.59 4.56
CA GLY A 47 8.43 14.99 4.13
C GLY A 47 7.80 16.03 5.05
N ARG A 48 6.48 15.95 5.19
CA ARG A 48 5.72 16.79 6.14
C ARG A 48 5.96 16.39 7.60
N ASN A 49 6.25 15.13 7.86
CA ASN A 49 6.52 14.62 9.20
C ASN A 49 7.99 14.87 9.59
N PRO A 50 8.35 14.83 10.88
CA PRO A 50 9.72 15.07 11.33
C PRO A 50 10.67 13.88 11.07
N HIS A 51 10.15 12.76 10.56
CA HIS A 51 10.94 11.57 10.32
C HIS A 51 11.64 11.65 8.96
N SER A 52 12.83 11.06 8.89
CA SER A 52 13.58 10.91 7.65
C SER A 52 13.63 9.45 7.24
N TRP A 53 13.67 9.22 5.92
CA TRP A 53 14.00 7.92 5.33
C TRP A 53 15.41 7.98 4.79
N SER A 54 16.21 6.94 4.98
CA SER A 54 17.61 6.91 4.60
C SER A 54 17.89 5.70 3.73
N ALA A 55 18.50 5.91 2.58
CA ALA A 55 19.00 4.84 1.73
C ALA A 55 20.52 4.83 1.78
N ASP A 56 21.10 3.70 2.16
CA ASP A 56 22.54 3.48 2.31
C ASP A 56 22.85 1.98 2.07
N GLU A 57 24.11 1.60 1.95
CA GLU A 57 24.55 0.20 1.79
C GLU A 57 24.17 -0.70 2.95
N ASN A 58 24.01 -0.13 4.16
CA ASN A 58 23.62 -0.85 5.38
C ASN A 58 22.11 -0.76 5.68
N GLY A 59 21.35 -0.06 4.84
CA GLY A 59 19.91 0.17 5.01
C GLY A 59 19.10 -0.27 3.78
N PRO A 60 17.79 0.01 3.76
CA PRO A 60 16.98 -0.28 2.60
C PRO A 60 17.43 0.54 1.40
N SER A 61 17.60 -0.13 0.27
CA SER A 61 17.87 0.51 -1.01
C SER A 61 16.69 1.37 -1.47
N PRO A 62 16.91 2.34 -2.38
CA PRO A 62 15.81 3.13 -2.96
C PRO A 62 14.75 2.28 -3.67
N LEU A 63 15.13 1.12 -4.23
CA LEU A 63 14.17 0.21 -4.87
C LEU A 63 13.28 -0.50 -3.84
N GLU A 64 13.84 -0.89 -2.68
CA GLU A 64 13.05 -1.45 -1.58
C GLU A 64 12.07 -0.42 -1.01
N TYR A 65 12.49 0.84 -0.85
CA TYR A 65 11.56 1.93 -0.51
C TYR A 65 10.46 2.10 -1.56
N PHE A 66 10.84 2.04 -2.84
CA PHE A 66 9.89 2.23 -3.94
C PHE A 66 8.83 1.12 -3.98
N ILE A 67 9.21 -0.16 -3.91
CA ILE A 67 8.23 -1.26 -3.94
C ILE A 67 7.47 -1.38 -2.62
N SER A 68 8.09 -1.08 -1.48
CA SER A 68 7.40 -1.10 -0.19
C SER A 68 6.30 -0.05 -0.11
N ALA A 69 6.41 1.06 -0.84
CA ALA A 69 5.35 2.06 -0.93
C ALA A 69 4.01 1.45 -1.40
N LEU A 70 4.02 0.42 -2.27
CA LEU A 70 2.80 -0.29 -2.66
C LEU A 70 2.17 -0.99 -1.45
N GLY A 71 2.95 -1.75 -0.69
CA GLY A 71 2.46 -2.46 0.50
C GLY A 71 2.00 -1.51 1.59
N LEU A 72 2.74 -0.42 1.84
CA LEU A 72 2.36 0.59 2.82
C LEU A 72 1.07 1.29 2.43
N CYS A 73 0.92 1.69 1.17
CA CYS A 73 -0.30 2.33 0.66
C CYS A 73 -1.50 1.38 0.76
N GLN A 74 -1.34 0.11 0.38
CA GLN A 74 -2.35 -0.94 0.56
C GLN A 74 -2.73 -1.10 2.05
N CYS A 75 -1.76 -1.31 2.94
CA CYS A 75 -2.00 -1.48 4.38
C CYS A 75 -2.79 -0.32 4.99
N VAL A 76 -2.51 0.92 4.56
CA VAL A 76 -3.31 2.09 4.92
C VAL A 76 -4.76 1.86 4.49
N HIS A 77 -5.05 1.63 3.21
CA HIS A 77 -6.44 1.48 2.76
C HIS A 77 -7.16 0.26 3.35
N TYR A 78 -6.48 -0.88 3.53
CA TYR A 78 -7.03 -2.02 4.27
C TYR A 78 -7.44 -1.60 5.69
N ALA A 79 -6.58 -0.89 6.43
CA ALA A 79 -6.87 -0.44 7.77
C ALA A 79 -8.04 0.56 7.80
N GLU A 80 -8.10 1.48 6.84
CA GLU A 80 -9.15 2.48 6.73
C GLU A 80 -10.53 1.84 6.52
N HIS A 81 -10.64 0.96 5.53
CA HIS A 81 -11.88 0.26 5.21
C HIS A 81 -12.29 -0.72 6.30
N ALA A 82 -11.34 -1.48 6.85
CA ALA A 82 -11.62 -2.43 7.92
C ALA A 82 -12.10 -1.73 9.20
N ALA A 83 -11.42 -0.65 9.61
CA ALA A 83 -11.81 0.13 10.77
C ALA A 83 -13.18 0.78 10.60
N ALA A 84 -13.43 1.39 9.43
CA ALA A 84 -14.69 2.08 9.17
C ALA A 84 -15.89 1.11 9.17
N SER A 85 -15.70 -0.11 8.67
CA SER A 85 -16.74 -1.12 8.48
C SER A 85 -16.82 -2.16 9.60
N GLY A 86 -15.96 -2.08 10.61
CA GLY A 86 -15.93 -3.05 11.72
C GLY A 86 -15.45 -4.45 11.34
N ILE A 87 -14.69 -4.59 10.25
CA ILE A 87 -14.16 -5.88 9.78
C ILE A 87 -13.01 -6.31 10.69
N ARG A 88 -13.08 -7.54 11.23
CA ARG A 88 -12.04 -8.06 12.12
C ARG A 88 -10.91 -8.71 11.33
N LEU A 89 -9.68 -8.21 11.51
CA LEU A 89 -8.45 -8.82 11.00
C LEU A 89 -7.57 -9.29 12.17
N GLU A 90 -7.18 -10.55 12.18
CA GLU A 90 -6.24 -11.08 13.16
C GLU A 90 -4.80 -10.76 12.77
N SER A 91 -4.51 -10.77 11.48
CA SER A 91 -3.27 -10.24 10.90
C SER A 91 -3.50 -9.78 9.45
N LEU A 92 -2.65 -8.85 9.02
CA LEU A 92 -2.51 -8.40 7.65
C LEU A 92 -1.02 -8.32 7.34
N ARG A 93 -0.58 -9.03 6.32
CA ARG A 93 0.79 -8.97 5.79
C ARG A 93 0.71 -8.83 4.28
N ILE A 94 1.63 -8.08 3.69
CA ILE A 94 1.77 -7.98 2.24
C ILE A 94 3.22 -8.32 1.91
N GLU A 95 3.40 -9.33 1.08
CA GLU A 95 4.68 -9.71 0.50
C GLU A 95 4.75 -9.17 -0.92
N ILE A 96 5.88 -8.62 -1.34
CA ILE A 96 6.03 -7.92 -2.62
C ILE A 96 7.30 -8.40 -3.31
N ASN A 97 7.17 -8.80 -4.56
CA ASN A 97 8.25 -9.19 -5.44
C ASN A 97 8.26 -8.26 -6.65
N GLY A 98 9.42 -7.72 -7.00
CA GLY A 98 9.58 -6.82 -8.14
C GLY A 98 10.65 -7.31 -9.09
N ASP A 99 10.30 -7.43 -10.37
CA ASP A 99 11.21 -7.82 -11.44
C ASP A 99 11.74 -6.59 -12.17
N PHE A 100 13.05 -6.33 -12.05
CA PHE A 100 13.68 -5.17 -12.64
C PHE A 100 14.57 -5.53 -13.84
N ARG A 101 14.49 -4.72 -14.90
CA ARG A 101 15.51 -4.69 -15.96
C ARG A 101 16.73 -3.92 -15.43
N VAL A 102 17.86 -4.62 -15.30
CA VAL A 102 19.14 -4.04 -14.86
C VAL A 102 19.98 -3.45 -16.00
N THR A 103 19.66 -3.79 -17.26
CA THR A 103 20.25 -3.21 -18.47
C THR A 103 19.60 -1.88 -18.82
N ARG A 104 20.27 -1.03 -19.61
CA ARG A 104 19.74 0.29 -20.02
C ARG A 104 18.72 0.15 -21.17
N PRO A 105 17.61 0.92 -21.16
CA PRO A 105 17.11 1.69 -20.02
C PRO A 105 16.62 0.75 -18.90
N ARG A 106 16.99 1.08 -17.66
CA ARG A 106 16.60 0.31 -16.46
C ARG A 106 15.15 0.63 -16.12
N SER A 107 14.38 -0.38 -15.74
CA SER A 107 12.95 -0.22 -15.47
C SER A 107 12.38 -1.36 -14.61
N LEU A 108 11.27 -1.10 -13.91
CA LEU A 108 10.43 -2.15 -13.35
C LEU A 108 9.63 -2.80 -14.50
N LYS A 109 9.60 -4.13 -14.55
CA LYS A 109 8.84 -4.89 -15.56
C LYS A 109 7.52 -5.42 -15.01
N LYS A 110 7.61 -6.05 -13.83
CA LYS A 110 6.52 -6.75 -13.19
C LYS A 110 6.61 -6.57 -11.69
N LEU A 111 5.47 -6.41 -11.04
CA LEU A 111 5.35 -6.42 -9.60
C LEU A 111 4.25 -7.40 -9.20
N GLU A 112 4.57 -8.32 -8.31
CA GLU A 112 3.63 -9.27 -7.74
C GLU A 112 3.53 -9.03 -6.25
N TYR A 113 2.33 -8.95 -5.73
CA TYR A 113 2.13 -8.86 -4.29
C TYR A 113 1.12 -9.89 -3.80
N THR A 114 1.40 -10.45 -2.63
CA THR A 114 0.54 -11.41 -1.95
C THR A 114 0.04 -10.80 -0.66
N VAL A 115 -1.27 -10.69 -0.52
CA VAL A 115 -1.94 -10.24 0.69
C VAL A 115 -2.28 -11.46 1.53
N LEU A 116 -1.66 -11.57 2.70
CA LEU A 116 -1.90 -12.65 3.65
C LEU A 116 -2.75 -12.11 4.80
N ILE A 117 -3.97 -12.63 4.93
CA ILE A 117 -4.93 -12.25 5.96
C ILE A 117 -5.27 -13.46 6.83
N GLN A 118 -5.27 -13.25 8.14
CA GLN A 118 -5.94 -14.14 9.09
C GLN A 118 -7.18 -13.40 9.60
N SER A 119 -8.36 -14.02 9.51
CA SER A 119 -9.62 -13.38 9.87
C SER A 119 -10.75 -14.40 10.10
N PRO A 120 -11.64 -14.15 11.07
CA PRO A 120 -12.88 -14.92 11.22
C PRO A 120 -13.97 -14.52 10.22
N GLU A 121 -13.75 -13.45 9.46
CA GLU A 121 -14.73 -12.92 8.50
C GLU A 121 -14.88 -13.84 7.29
N LYS A 122 -16.03 -13.73 6.63
CA LYS A 122 -16.30 -14.52 5.42
C LYS A 122 -15.44 -14.05 4.24
N LEU A 123 -15.20 -14.96 3.30
CA LEU A 123 -14.36 -14.71 2.13
C LEU A 123 -14.87 -13.54 1.27
N ASP A 124 -16.18 -13.44 1.06
CA ASP A 124 -16.80 -12.35 0.29
C ASP A 124 -16.48 -10.98 0.91
N VAL A 125 -16.57 -10.85 2.23
CA VAL A 125 -16.21 -9.63 2.97
C VAL A 125 -14.73 -9.27 2.79
N ILE A 126 -13.83 -10.25 2.95
CA ILE A 126 -12.38 -10.00 2.80
C ILE A 126 -12.01 -9.70 1.35
N ARG A 127 -12.65 -10.36 0.37
CA ARG A 127 -12.43 -10.08 -1.04
C ARG A 127 -12.90 -8.68 -1.41
N GLU A 128 -14.06 -8.25 -0.93
CA GLU A 128 -14.54 -6.87 -1.14
C GLU A 128 -13.59 -5.84 -0.52
N LEU A 129 -13.11 -6.10 0.71
CA LEU A 129 -12.10 -5.27 1.35
C LEU A 129 -10.82 -5.16 0.50
N ALA A 130 -10.35 -6.29 -0.06
CA ALA A 130 -9.16 -6.33 -0.89
C ALA A 130 -9.32 -5.52 -2.19
N LEU A 131 -10.49 -5.61 -2.84
CA LEU A 131 -10.82 -4.84 -4.04
C LEU A 131 -10.89 -3.33 -3.76
N LYS A 132 -11.50 -2.93 -2.64
CA LYS A 132 -11.54 -1.52 -2.22
C LYS A 132 -10.15 -0.98 -1.92
N ALA A 133 -9.35 -1.72 -1.15
CA ALA A 133 -7.99 -1.30 -0.82
C ALA A 133 -7.10 -1.14 -2.07
N SER A 134 -7.23 -2.04 -3.05
CA SER A 134 -6.47 -1.95 -4.29
C SER A 134 -6.95 -0.87 -5.24
N ALA A 135 -8.25 -0.59 -5.29
CA ALA A 135 -8.83 0.52 -6.04
C ALA A 135 -8.34 1.87 -5.54
N ASP A 136 -8.32 2.07 -4.22
CA ASP A 136 -7.98 3.35 -3.59
C ASP A 136 -6.46 3.58 -3.49
N CYS A 137 -5.66 2.52 -3.59
CA CYS A 137 -4.21 2.59 -3.49
C CYS A 137 -3.60 3.39 -4.65
N TYR A 138 -3.23 4.65 -4.39
CA TYR A 138 -2.56 5.52 -5.36
C TYR A 138 -1.35 4.86 -6.03
N VAL A 139 -0.55 4.10 -5.27
CA VAL A 139 0.65 3.44 -5.78
C VAL A 139 0.28 2.31 -6.75
N THR A 140 -0.68 1.46 -6.40
CA THR A 140 -1.18 0.39 -7.27
C THR A 140 -1.78 0.97 -8.56
N GLN A 141 -2.62 2.00 -8.45
CA GLN A 141 -3.24 2.66 -9.61
C GLN A 141 -2.23 3.39 -10.51
N THR A 142 -1.12 3.85 -9.94
CA THR A 142 -0.03 4.47 -10.70
C THR A 142 0.83 3.41 -11.39
N LEU A 143 1.28 2.38 -10.65
CA LEU A 143 2.19 1.36 -11.15
C LEU A 143 1.56 0.51 -12.26
N LYS A 144 0.27 0.19 -12.18
CA LYS A 144 -0.42 -0.59 -13.23
C LYS A 144 -0.41 0.09 -14.61
N ARG A 145 -0.18 1.42 -14.65
CA ARG A 145 -0.04 2.17 -15.91
C ARG A 145 1.38 2.10 -16.48
N ALA A 146 2.36 1.75 -15.64
CA ALA A 146 3.79 1.76 -15.97
C ALA A 146 4.36 0.35 -16.17
N CYS A 147 3.83 -0.66 -15.49
CA CYS A 147 4.29 -2.05 -15.54
C CYS A 147 3.15 -3.03 -15.29
N GLU A 148 3.43 -4.32 -15.48
CA GLU A 148 2.52 -5.38 -15.06
C GLU A 148 2.45 -5.43 -13.52
N VAL A 149 1.25 -5.51 -12.97
CA VAL A 149 1.02 -5.60 -11.52
C VAL A 149 0.00 -6.70 -11.29
N ARG A 150 0.31 -7.67 -10.42
CA ARG A 150 -0.59 -8.75 -10.02
C ARG A 150 -0.73 -8.82 -8.51
N GLY A 151 -1.96 -8.94 -8.02
CA GLY A 151 -2.28 -9.10 -6.61
C GLY A 151 -2.90 -10.46 -6.33
N HIS A 152 -2.41 -11.17 -5.32
CA HIS A 152 -2.96 -12.44 -4.85
C HIS A 152 -3.44 -12.34 -3.40
N LEU A 153 -4.47 -13.11 -3.04
CA LEU A 153 -5.02 -13.16 -1.68
C LEU A 153 -4.91 -14.56 -1.09
N LEU A 154 -4.28 -14.65 0.08
CA LEU A 154 -4.30 -15.83 0.95
C LEU A 154 -5.11 -15.50 2.20
N LEU A 155 -6.23 -16.20 2.40
CA LEU A 155 -7.08 -16.08 3.59
C LEU A 155 -6.97 -17.33 4.45
N ASN A 156 -6.55 -17.18 5.70
CA ASN A 156 -6.39 -18.29 6.65
C ASN A 156 -5.50 -19.42 6.11
N GLY A 157 -4.49 -19.07 5.32
CA GLY A 157 -3.55 -20.01 4.69
C GLY A 157 -4.06 -20.68 3.40
N VAL A 158 -5.27 -20.35 2.95
CA VAL A 158 -5.84 -20.90 1.70
C VAL A 158 -5.77 -19.83 0.61
N ASP A 159 -5.27 -20.22 -0.57
CA ASP A 159 -5.19 -19.36 -1.75
C ASP A 159 -6.61 -19.09 -2.30
N MET A 160 -6.96 -17.81 -2.38
CA MET A 160 -8.25 -17.31 -2.85
C MET A 160 -8.19 -16.79 -4.29
N GLY A 161 -7.02 -16.85 -4.91
CA GLY A 161 -6.75 -16.40 -6.26
C GLY A 161 -6.35 -14.93 -6.36
N GLU A 162 -6.41 -14.44 -7.60
CA GLU A 162 -6.05 -13.08 -7.99
C GLU A 162 -7.12 -12.07 -7.52
N ILE A 163 -6.66 -10.92 -7.02
CA ILE A 163 -7.49 -9.81 -6.52
C ILE A 163 -7.18 -8.49 -7.22
N PHE A 164 -6.19 -8.47 -8.11
CA PHE A 164 -5.81 -7.30 -8.88
C PHE A 164 -4.97 -7.68 -10.09
#